data_AF-A0A6P6Y7M6-F1
#
_entry.id   AF-A0A6P6Y7M6-F1
#
_cell.length_a   1.000
_cell.length_b   1.000
_cell.length_c   1.000
_cell.angle_alpha   90.00
_cell.angle_beta   90.00
_cell.angle_gamma   90.00
#
_symmetry.space_group_name_H-M   'P 1'
#
loop_
_entity.id
_entity.type
_entity.pdbx_description
1 polymer ?
#
loop_
_entity_poly.entity_id
_entity_poly.type
_entity_poly.pdbx_seq_one_letter_code
_entity_poly.pdbx_strand_id
1 'polypeptide(L)'
;MEHNLDFTTVDLQRDFDETAELATCAEQPEGVLPKLLAMLVARRRSVKRQMKALSKNCAEYAALDIKQLSVKLVANSLYGTLGYVRSRFYAPQIAALITAHGRKALRDAKLLIEQSFPYQVIYGDTDSLMLSTGITASGATVRETYATALQLAHEVVAEVNKQYRKLELEFESVFRRLLLVGKKNYAAAVFVRLLAIR
;
A
#
# COMPACT_ATOMS: atom_id res chain seq x y z
N MET A 1 -10.69 3.92 6.12
CA MET A 1 -10.50 5.39 6.17
C MET A 1 -11.01 6.09 4.90
N GLU A 2 -10.58 5.68 3.70
CA GLU A 2 -11.00 6.28 2.41
C GLU A 2 -12.53 6.33 2.24
N HIS A 3 -13.18 5.19 2.51
CA HIS A 3 -14.61 4.97 2.28
C HIS A 3 -15.45 5.03 3.57
N ASN A 4 -14.90 5.56 4.67
CA ASN A 4 -15.61 5.70 5.96
C ASN A 4 -16.27 4.40 6.49
N LEU A 5 -15.73 3.22 6.21
CA LEU A 5 -16.29 1.94 6.66
C LEU A 5 -16.22 1.80 8.20
N ASP A 6 -17.38 1.68 8.84
CA ASP A 6 -17.56 1.58 10.29
C ASP A 6 -18.88 0.89 10.65
N PHE A 7 -19.02 0.46 11.90
CA PHE A 7 -20.28 -0.08 12.43
C PHE A 7 -21.44 0.90 12.37
N THR A 8 -21.18 2.21 12.37
CA THR A 8 -22.23 3.24 12.32
C THR A 8 -22.54 3.74 10.91
N THR A 9 -21.76 3.31 9.91
CA THR A 9 -21.85 3.83 8.53
C THR A 9 -22.18 2.74 7.51
N VAL A 10 -21.94 1.48 7.85
CA VAL A 10 -22.31 0.31 7.04
C VAL A 10 -23.57 -0.32 7.61
N ASP A 11 -24.56 -0.57 6.75
CA ASP A 11 -25.73 -1.36 7.12
C ASP A 11 -25.37 -2.85 7.16
N LEU A 12 -25.33 -3.42 8.37
CA LEU A 12 -24.93 -4.81 8.60
C LEU A 12 -26.09 -5.80 8.48
N GLN A 13 -27.33 -5.31 8.33
CA GLN A 13 -28.53 -6.15 8.24
C GLN A 13 -28.86 -6.55 6.80
N ARG A 14 -28.29 -5.85 5.83
CA ARG A 14 -28.48 -6.13 4.41
C ARG A 14 -27.57 -7.27 3.96
N ASP A 15 -28.09 -8.13 3.07
CA ASP A 15 -27.28 -9.16 2.44
C ASP A 15 -26.16 -8.51 1.61
N PHE A 16 -24.94 -8.99 1.83
CA PHE A 16 -23.73 -8.46 1.21
C PHE A 16 -23.78 -8.61 -0.31
N ASP A 17 -23.98 -7.51 -1.02
CA ASP A 17 -23.78 -7.41 -2.47
C ASP A 17 -22.55 -6.56 -2.76
N GLU A 18 -21.46 -7.24 -3.15
CA GLU A 18 -20.15 -6.63 -3.44
C GLU A 18 -20.25 -5.48 -4.46
N THR A 19 -21.22 -5.51 -5.38
CA THR A 19 -21.38 -4.47 -6.41
C THR A 19 -22.20 -3.27 -5.95
N ALA A 20 -23.22 -3.47 -5.12
CA ALA A 20 -24.08 -2.40 -4.62
C ALA A 20 -23.45 -1.61 -3.47
N GLU A 21 -22.62 -2.25 -2.64
CA GLU A 21 -22.11 -1.67 -1.38
C GLU A 21 -20.79 -0.92 -1.53
N LEU A 22 -20.08 -1.07 -2.65
CA LEU A 22 -18.92 -0.24 -2.99
C LEU A 22 -19.29 1.24 -3.23
N ALA A 23 -20.59 1.54 -3.40
CA ALA A 23 -21.14 2.88 -3.47
C ALA A 23 -21.34 3.46 -2.06
N THR A 24 -20.25 3.86 -1.39
CA THR A 24 -20.34 4.42 -0.04
C THR A 24 -20.94 5.83 -0.03
N CYS A 25 -21.90 6.08 0.87
CA CYS A 25 -22.52 7.37 1.15
C CYS A 25 -21.48 8.40 1.63
N ALA A 26 -21.15 9.38 0.77
CA ALA A 26 -20.12 10.39 1.01
C ALA A 26 -20.50 11.46 2.07
N GLU A 27 -21.73 11.44 2.58
CA GLU A 27 -22.30 12.54 3.40
C GLU A 27 -22.43 12.22 4.90
N GLN A 28 -21.96 11.05 5.35
CA GLN A 28 -22.06 10.66 6.75
C GLN A 28 -20.88 11.16 7.60
N PRO A 29 -21.10 11.43 8.91
CA PRO A 29 -20.01 11.75 9.83
C PRO A 29 -19.00 10.61 9.90
N GLU A 30 -17.73 10.95 10.16
CA GLU A 30 -16.66 9.95 10.23
C GLU A 30 -16.88 8.99 11.41
N GLY A 31 -16.90 7.68 11.10
CA GLY A 31 -17.13 6.61 12.07
C GLY A 31 -15.99 6.42 13.07
N VAL A 32 -16.18 5.52 14.03
CA VAL A 32 -15.22 5.29 15.12
C VAL A 32 -13.96 4.59 14.60
N LEU A 33 -14.10 3.54 13.77
CA LEU A 33 -12.98 2.80 13.21
C LEU A 33 -12.05 3.69 12.35
N PRO A 34 -12.55 4.50 11.39
CA PRO A 34 -11.70 5.42 10.63
C PRO A 34 -10.95 6.42 11.50
N LYS A 35 -11.59 7.01 12.53
CA LYS A 35 -10.93 7.94 13.48
C LYS A 35 -9.79 7.27 14.24
N LEU A 36 -10.03 6.06 14.75
CA LEU A 36 -9.02 5.32 15.50
C LEU A 36 -7.84 4.93 14.60
N LEU A 37 -8.11 4.47 13.37
CA LEU A 37 -7.06 4.19 12.39
C LEU A 37 -6.26 5.46 12.03
N ALA A 38 -6.93 6.60 11.82
CA ALA A 38 -6.25 7.87 11.53
C ALA A 38 -5.30 8.27 12.67
N MET A 39 -5.72 8.09 13.92
CA MET A 39 -4.89 8.33 15.10
C MET A 39 -3.65 7.43 15.13
N LEU A 40 -3.81 6.12 14.88
CA LEU A 40 -2.70 5.16 14.85
C LEU A 40 -1.72 5.48 13.71
N VAL A 41 -2.23 5.79 12.52
CA VAL A 41 -1.40 6.17 11.36
C VAL A 41 -0.64 7.47 11.64
N ALA A 42 -1.30 8.49 12.21
CA ALA A 42 -0.65 9.73 12.61
C ALA A 42 0.45 9.50 13.66
N ARG A 43 0.18 8.65 14.66
CA ARG A 43 1.18 8.27 15.68
C ARG A 43 2.37 7.56 15.05
N ARG A 44 2.14 6.62 14.13
CA ARG A 44 3.21 5.93 13.40
C ARG A 44 4.03 6.90 12.55
N ARG A 45 3.39 7.83 11.85
CA ARG A 45 4.07 8.89 11.07
C ARG A 45 4.96 9.74 11.97
N SER A 46 4.49 10.13 13.17
CA SER A 46 5.30 10.87 14.15
C SER A 46 6.54 10.09 14.59
N VAL A 47 6.41 8.80 14.90
CA VAL A 47 7.57 7.94 15.25
C VAL A 47 8.56 7.82 14.09
N LYS A 48 8.09 7.55 12.86
CA LYS A 48 8.97 7.50 11.68
C LYS A 48 9.68 8.82 11.41
N ARG A 49 9.07 9.98 11.73
CA ARG A 49 9.74 11.29 11.62
C ARG A 49 10.90 11.41 12.60
N GLN A 50 10.73 10.97 13.84
CA GLN A 50 11.81 10.97 14.85
C GLN A 50 12.97 10.08 14.41
N MET A 51 12.68 8.91 13.83
CA MET A 51 13.70 7.99 13.30
C MET A 51 14.57 8.59 12.19
N LYS A 52 14.07 9.57 11.42
CA LYS A 52 14.85 10.19 10.33
C LYS A 52 16.05 11.00 10.82
N ALA A 53 16.03 11.45 12.07
CA ALA A 53 17.12 12.22 12.68
C ALA A 53 18.21 11.33 13.30
N LEU A 54 17.98 10.02 13.40
CA LEU A 54 18.85 9.08 14.10
C LEU A 54 19.63 8.20 13.11
N SER A 55 20.83 7.79 13.51
CA SER A 55 21.60 6.77 12.81
C SER A 55 20.97 5.39 13.01
N LYS A 56 20.88 4.59 11.95
CA LYS A 56 20.28 3.24 11.99
C LYS A 56 20.95 2.29 12.99
N ASN A 57 22.20 2.56 13.37
CA ASN A 57 22.99 1.69 14.23
C ASN A 57 22.84 2.02 15.73
N CYS A 58 22.08 3.06 16.11
CA CYS A 58 21.93 3.41 17.51
C CYS A 58 20.77 2.66 18.19
N ALA A 59 20.91 2.43 19.50
CA ALA A 59 19.88 1.76 20.31
C ALA A 59 18.54 2.50 20.29
N GLU A 60 18.56 3.84 20.23
CA GLU A 60 17.36 4.66 20.15
C GLU A 60 16.58 4.43 18.83
N TYR A 61 17.29 4.30 17.69
CA TYR A 61 16.66 3.96 16.42
C TYR A 61 15.97 2.59 16.51
N ALA A 62 16.63 1.59 17.10
CA ALA A 62 16.06 0.26 17.29
C ALA A 62 14.79 0.31 18.16
N ALA A 63 14.80 1.08 19.26
CA ALA A 63 13.62 1.25 20.12
C ALA A 63 12.45 1.92 19.39
N LEU A 64 12.72 2.96 18.59
CA LEU A 64 11.70 3.62 17.77
C LEU A 64 11.20 2.72 16.63
N ASP A 65 12.06 1.87 16.06
CA ASP A 65 11.64 0.91 15.05
C ASP A 65 10.67 -0.13 15.62
N ILE A 66 10.99 -0.70 16.79
CA ILE A 66 10.06 -1.57 17.53
C ILE A 66 8.73 -0.85 17.76
N LYS A 67 8.78 0.42 18.19
CA LYS A 67 7.58 1.22 18.43
C LYS A 67 6.73 1.42 17.17
N GLN A 68 7.32 1.76 16.03
CA GLN A 68 6.54 1.94 14.80
C GLN A 68 5.97 0.61 14.28
N LEU A 69 6.71 -0.50 14.45
CA LEU A 69 6.24 -1.84 14.12
C LEU A 69 5.06 -2.26 14.98
N SER A 70 5.10 -2.00 16.30
CA SER A 70 3.99 -2.26 17.21
C SER A 70 2.73 -1.48 16.82
N VAL A 71 2.86 -0.19 16.47
CA VAL A 71 1.72 0.60 15.99
C VAL A 71 1.18 0.05 14.66
N LYS A 72 2.03 -0.36 13.74
CA LYS A 72 1.63 -1.01 12.48
C LYS A 72 0.86 -2.30 12.76
N LEU A 73 1.36 -3.14 13.67
CA LEU A 73 0.73 -4.41 14.03
C LEU A 73 -0.67 -4.17 14.62
N VAL A 74 -0.81 -3.25 15.56
CA VAL A 74 -2.12 -2.90 16.15
C VAL A 74 -3.10 -2.42 15.07
N ALA A 75 -2.66 -1.51 14.19
CA ALA A 75 -3.51 -1.01 13.11
C ALA A 75 -3.99 -2.13 12.17
N ASN A 76 -3.10 -3.06 11.80
CA ASN A 76 -3.44 -4.18 10.92
C ASN A 76 -4.33 -5.23 11.61
N SER A 77 -4.15 -5.43 12.92
CA SER A 77 -4.96 -6.35 13.71
C SER A 77 -6.42 -5.90 13.87
N LEU A 78 -6.72 -4.60 13.74
CA LEU A 78 -8.10 -4.11 13.76
C LEU A 78 -8.93 -4.73 12.65
N TYR A 79 -8.42 -4.80 11.42
CA TYR A 79 -9.09 -5.49 10.32
C TYR A 79 -9.30 -6.97 10.63
N GLY A 80 -8.26 -7.66 11.13
CA GLY A 80 -8.35 -9.07 11.49
C GLY A 80 -9.40 -9.36 12.57
N THR A 81 -9.60 -8.40 13.48
CA THR A 81 -10.60 -8.48 14.55
C THR A 81 -12.03 -8.44 14.01
N LEU A 82 -12.29 -7.76 12.89
CA LEU A 82 -13.60 -7.71 12.24
C LEU A 82 -13.96 -9.06 11.57
N GLY A 83 -12.97 -9.79 11.05
CA GLY A 83 -13.17 -11.09 10.40
C GLY A 83 -13.13 -12.30 11.35
N TYR A 84 -12.74 -12.12 12.62
CA TYR A 84 -12.61 -13.22 13.56
C TYR A 84 -13.95 -13.54 14.25
N VAL A 85 -14.48 -14.75 14.00
CA VAL A 85 -15.81 -15.18 14.47
C VAL A 85 -16.02 -15.06 15.99
N ARG A 86 -14.97 -15.25 16.80
CA ARG A 86 -15.05 -15.13 18.27
C ARG A 86 -14.69 -13.74 18.79
N SER A 87 -14.53 -12.77 17.90
CA SER A 87 -14.29 -11.38 18.28
C SER A 87 -15.56 -10.76 18.84
N ARG A 88 -15.42 -9.95 19.90
CA ARG A 88 -16.52 -9.09 20.39
C ARG A 88 -16.94 -8.05 19.35
N PHE A 89 -16.05 -7.73 18.42
CA PHE A 89 -16.26 -6.77 17.34
C PHE A 89 -16.36 -7.48 15.97
N TYR A 90 -16.90 -8.71 15.94
CA TYR A 90 -17.08 -9.46 14.70
C TYR A 90 -18.06 -8.72 13.76
N ALA A 91 -17.58 -8.38 12.57
CA ALA A 91 -18.33 -7.72 11.51
C ALA A 91 -17.80 -8.19 10.14
N PRO A 92 -18.20 -9.39 9.70
CA PRO A 92 -17.69 -9.99 8.47
C PRO A 92 -18.02 -9.17 7.23
N GLN A 93 -19.14 -8.43 7.23
CA GLN A 93 -19.54 -7.54 6.14
C GLN A 93 -18.53 -6.39 5.95
N ILE A 94 -18.14 -5.73 7.05
CA ILE A 94 -17.13 -4.66 7.00
C ILE A 94 -15.79 -5.22 6.54
N ALA A 95 -15.39 -6.40 7.03
CA ALA A 95 -14.17 -7.07 6.59
C ALA A 95 -14.21 -7.40 5.08
N ALA A 96 -15.34 -7.89 4.59
CA ALA A 96 -15.56 -8.16 3.17
C ALA A 96 -15.44 -6.89 2.32
N LEU A 97 -16.10 -5.79 2.74
CA LEU A 97 -16.01 -4.47 2.08
C LEU A 97 -14.57 -3.96 2.02
N ILE A 98 -13.82 -4.06 3.11
CA ILE A 98 -12.40 -3.67 3.14
C ILE A 98 -11.62 -4.44 2.07
N THR A 99 -11.83 -5.76 1.96
CA THR A 99 -11.12 -6.58 0.97
C THR A 99 -11.58 -6.29 -0.46
N ALA A 100 -12.87 -6.02 -0.66
CA ALA A 100 -13.45 -5.68 -1.96
C ALA A 100 -12.88 -4.34 -2.48
N HIS A 101 -12.88 -3.31 -1.63
CA HIS A 101 -12.25 -2.02 -1.95
C HIS A 101 -10.75 -2.16 -2.21
N GLY A 102 -10.02 -2.98 -1.46
CA GLY A 102 -8.61 -3.26 -1.71
C GLY A 102 -8.37 -3.88 -3.10
N ARG A 103 -9.13 -4.93 -3.44
CA ARG A 103 -9.07 -5.57 -4.77
C ARG A 103 -9.48 -4.62 -5.89
N LYS A 104 -10.47 -3.77 -5.66
CA LYS A 104 -10.91 -2.76 -6.63
C LYS A 104 -9.80 -1.73 -6.84
N ALA A 105 -9.23 -1.17 -5.78
CA ALA A 105 -8.14 -0.20 -5.90
C ALA A 105 -6.94 -0.75 -6.67
N LEU A 106 -6.56 -2.00 -6.41
CA LEU A 106 -5.47 -2.65 -7.14
C LEU A 106 -5.77 -2.84 -8.64
N ARG A 107 -7.02 -3.19 -8.97
CA ARG A 107 -7.49 -3.32 -10.36
C ARG A 107 -7.58 -1.97 -11.07
N ASP A 108 -8.10 -0.96 -10.40
CA ASP A 108 -8.23 0.41 -10.91
C ASP A 108 -6.84 1.00 -11.18
N ALA A 109 -5.89 0.83 -10.25
CA ALA A 109 -4.50 1.23 -10.42
C ALA A 109 -3.83 0.51 -11.60
N LYS A 110 -4.02 -0.80 -11.74
CA LYS A 110 -3.53 -1.56 -12.90
C LYS A 110 -4.08 -0.99 -14.21
N LEU A 111 -5.39 -0.79 -14.29
CA LEU A 111 -6.05 -0.30 -15.50
C LEU A 111 -5.56 1.10 -15.87
N LEU A 112 -5.44 2.00 -14.89
CA LEU A 112 -4.89 3.34 -15.09
C LEU A 112 -3.47 3.29 -15.66
N ILE A 113 -2.61 2.45 -15.08
CA ILE A 113 -1.22 2.30 -15.52
C ILE A 113 -1.17 1.85 -16.98
N GLU A 114 -1.93 0.81 -17.34
CA GLU A 114 -1.92 0.23 -18.70
C GLU A 114 -2.58 1.16 -19.74
N GLN A 115 -3.46 2.08 -19.33
CA GLN A 115 -4.11 3.04 -20.22
C GLN A 115 -3.34 4.35 -20.38
N SER A 116 -2.74 4.85 -19.30
CA SER A 116 -2.06 6.15 -19.28
C SER A 116 -0.58 6.06 -19.66
N PHE A 117 0.02 4.86 -19.56
CA PHE A 117 1.44 4.67 -19.82
C PHE A 117 1.70 3.45 -20.71
N PRO A 118 2.79 3.45 -21.51
CA PRO A 118 3.16 2.32 -22.36
C PRO A 118 3.86 1.19 -21.57
N TYR A 119 3.42 0.91 -20.34
CA TYR A 119 4.02 -0.09 -19.45
C TYR A 119 3.02 -1.16 -19.07
N GLN A 120 3.52 -2.38 -18.91
CA GLN A 120 2.71 -3.53 -18.57
C GLN A 120 2.88 -3.89 -17.09
N VAL A 121 1.76 -4.11 -16.40
CA VAL A 121 1.78 -4.69 -15.05
C VAL A 121 1.97 -6.20 -15.16
N ILE A 122 3.10 -6.69 -14.67
CA ILE A 122 3.50 -8.11 -14.78
C ILE A 122 3.14 -8.95 -13.56
N TYR A 123 2.95 -8.31 -12.41
CA TYR A 123 2.59 -8.99 -11.17
C TYR A 123 1.81 -8.04 -10.25
N GLY A 124 0.93 -8.60 -9.42
CA GLY A 124 0.24 -7.87 -8.37
C GLY A 124 -0.15 -8.81 -7.22
N ASP A 125 0.08 -8.38 -5.99
CA ASP A 125 -0.28 -9.14 -4.79
C ASP A 125 -0.76 -8.18 -3.70
N THR A 126 -2.01 -8.38 -3.26
CA THR A 126 -2.70 -7.72 -2.14
C THR A 126 -2.73 -6.18 -2.19
N ASP A 127 -1.58 -5.54 -2.04
CA ASP A 127 -1.35 -4.11 -1.97
C ASP A 127 -0.13 -3.65 -2.81
N SER A 128 0.43 -4.52 -3.65
CA SER A 128 1.61 -4.24 -4.47
C SER A 128 1.38 -4.54 -5.96
N LEU A 129 2.01 -3.75 -6.82
CA LEU A 129 2.06 -3.94 -8.28
C LEU A 129 3.51 -3.92 -8.74
N MET A 130 3.86 -4.79 -9.68
CA MET A 130 5.16 -4.78 -10.35
C MET A 130 4.96 -4.44 -11.82
N LEU A 131 5.73 -3.47 -12.30
CA LEU A 131 5.66 -2.98 -13.67
C LEU A 131 6.90 -3.44 -14.45
N SER A 132 6.69 -3.90 -15.67
CA SER A 132 7.77 -4.05 -16.64
C SER A 132 7.91 -2.76 -17.42
N THR A 133 9.04 -2.09 -17.25
CA THR A 133 9.32 -0.81 -17.91
C THR A 133 9.83 -0.98 -19.35
N GLY A 134 10.30 -2.18 -19.72
CA GLY A 134 10.92 -2.44 -21.03
C GLY A 134 12.24 -1.68 -21.27
N ILE A 135 12.73 -0.91 -20.29
CA ILE A 135 13.94 -0.10 -20.43
C ILE A 135 15.16 -1.01 -20.39
N THR A 136 15.70 -1.33 -21.56
CA THR A 136 16.95 -2.07 -21.69
C THR A 136 18.15 -1.13 -21.73
N ALA A 137 19.29 -1.57 -21.20
CA ALA A 137 20.56 -0.84 -21.29
C ALA A 137 21.18 -0.94 -22.70
N SER A 138 20.40 -0.64 -23.74
CA SER A 138 20.85 -0.62 -25.14
C SER A 138 21.67 0.65 -25.39
N GLY A 139 22.90 0.66 -24.87
CA GLY A 139 23.88 1.74 -25.01
C GLY A 139 23.99 2.69 -23.81
N ALA A 140 23.03 2.68 -22.88
CA ALA A 140 23.05 3.49 -21.66
C ALA A 140 23.74 2.78 -20.50
N THR A 141 24.37 3.53 -19.60
CA THR A 141 24.98 2.99 -18.39
C THR A 141 23.89 2.46 -17.45
N VAL A 142 24.18 1.39 -16.71
CA VAL A 142 23.26 0.81 -15.69
C VAL A 142 22.68 1.88 -14.74
N ARG A 143 23.46 2.91 -14.42
CA ARG A 143 23.05 4.05 -13.58
C ARG A 143 21.99 4.93 -14.23
N GLU A 144 22.09 5.15 -15.53
CA GLU A 144 21.13 5.97 -16.30
C GLU A 144 19.81 5.24 -16.43
N THR A 145 19.85 3.95 -16.76
CA THR A 145 18.67 3.08 -16.78
C THR A 145 17.91 3.11 -15.45
N TYR A 146 18.65 3.02 -14.33
CA TYR A 146 18.04 3.11 -12.99
C TYR A 146 17.43 4.49 -12.72
N ALA A 147 18.10 5.57 -13.12
CA ALA A 147 17.58 6.92 -12.94
C ALA A 147 16.27 7.15 -13.72
N THR A 148 16.22 6.70 -14.98
CA THR A 148 15.00 6.76 -15.80
C THR A 148 13.88 5.92 -15.19
N ALA A 149 14.17 4.70 -14.74
CA ALA A 149 13.17 3.84 -14.09
C ALA A 149 12.63 4.46 -12.79
N LEU A 150 13.48 5.14 -12.01
CA LEU A 150 13.07 5.83 -10.80
C LEU A 150 12.17 7.03 -11.09
N GLN A 151 12.51 7.83 -12.10
CA GLN A 151 11.71 8.97 -12.50
C GLN A 151 10.32 8.52 -12.97
N LEU A 152 10.27 7.49 -13.81
CA LEU A 152 9.02 6.87 -14.23
C LEU A 152 8.19 6.36 -13.05
N ALA A 153 8.82 5.68 -12.10
CA ALA A 153 8.11 5.15 -10.94
C ALA A 153 7.42 6.27 -10.14
N HIS A 154 8.08 7.42 -9.98
CA HIS A 154 7.46 8.57 -9.32
C HIS A 154 6.31 9.17 -10.11
N GLU A 155 6.41 9.24 -11.45
CA GLU A 155 5.33 9.73 -12.31
C GLU A 155 4.09 8.82 -12.23
N VAL A 156 4.28 7.50 -12.32
CA VAL A 156 3.19 6.52 -12.18
C VAL A 156 2.54 6.60 -10.82
N VAL A 157 3.34 6.63 -9.74
CA VAL A 157 2.83 6.74 -8.37
C VAL A 157 2.04 8.03 -8.17
N ALA A 158 2.54 9.15 -8.69
CA ALA A 158 1.86 10.44 -8.62
C ALA A 158 0.52 10.41 -9.35
N GLU A 159 0.44 9.77 -10.52
CA GLU A 159 -0.80 9.69 -11.29
C GLU A 159 -1.86 8.82 -10.59
N VAL A 160 -1.47 7.65 -10.08
CA VAL A 160 -2.42 6.78 -9.36
C VAL A 160 -2.90 7.43 -8.06
N ASN A 161 -2.02 8.13 -7.33
CA ASN A 161 -2.39 8.79 -6.08
C ASN A 161 -3.43 9.91 -6.25
N LYS A 162 -3.60 10.48 -7.46
CA LYS A 162 -4.65 11.48 -7.73
C LYS A 162 -6.07 10.90 -7.61
N GLN A 163 -6.24 9.58 -7.74
CA GLN A 163 -7.56 8.94 -7.68
C GLN A 163 -8.10 8.78 -6.26
N TYR A 164 -7.26 8.95 -5.24
CA TYR A 164 -7.61 8.65 -3.85
C TYR A 164 -7.32 9.84 -2.93
N ARG A 165 -8.08 9.98 -1.85
CA ARG A 165 -7.91 11.10 -0.90
C ARG A 165 -6.99 10.78 0.26
N LYS A 166 -7.04 9.54 0.77
CA LYS A 166 -6.33 9.04 1.95
C LYS A 166 -5.45 7.82 1.63
N LEU A 167 -5.75 7.06 0.58
CA LEU A 167 -4.91 5.95 0.11
C LEU A 167 -3.74 6.49 -0.72
N GLU A 168 -2.52 6.07 -0.39
CA GLU A 168 -1.28 6.49 -1.05
C GLU A 168 -0.48 5.25 -1.44
N LEU A 169 -0.12 5.13 -2.72
CA LEU A 169 0.94 4.25 -3.18
C LEU A 169 2.30 4.90 -2.94
N GLU A 170 3.27 4.09 -2.55
CA GLU A 170 4.67 4.48 -2.39
C GLU A 170 5.53 3.62 -3.32
N PHE A 171 6.55 4.22 -3.94
CA PHE A 171 7.57 3.47 -4.65
C PHE A 171 8.45 2.70 -3.65
N GLU A 172 8.66 1.41 -3.91
CA GLU A 172 9.48 0.54 -3.05
C GLU A 172 10.89 0.31 -3.62
N SER A 173 11.00 -0.33 -4.80
CA SER A 173 12.29 -0.69 -5.37
C SER A 173 12.24 -0.95 -6.88
N VAL A 174 13.42 -0.90 -7.53
CA VAL A 174 13.62 -1.34 -8.92
C VAL A 174 14.37 -2.66 -8.93
N PHE A 175 13.88 -3.63 -9.70
CA PHE A 175 14.55 -4.90 -9.93
C PHE A 175 15.36 -4.86 -11.24
N ARG A 176 16.63 -5.26 -11.18
CA ARG A 176 17.47 -5.44 -12.36
C ARG A 176 17.09 -6.69 -13.14
N ARG A 177 16.73 -7.75 -12.41
CA ARG A 177 16.27 -9.03 -12.95
C ARG A 177 15.18 -9.55 -12.03
N LEU A 178 14.16 -10.15 -12.61
CA LEU A 178 13.04 -10.76 -11.89
C LEU A 178 12.77 -12.13 -12.50
N LEU A 179 12.67 -13.14 -11.64
CA LEU A 179 12.22 -14.48 -11.99
C LEU A 179 10.92 -14.73 -11.25
N LEU A 180 9.81 -14.70 -11.98
CA LEU A 180 8.47 -15.04 -11.47
C LEU A 180 8.24 -16.53 -11.71
N VAL A 181 8.15 -17.32 -10.63
CA VAL A 181 7.87 -18.76 -10.72
C VAL A 181 6.39 -19.04 -10.50
N GLY A 182 5.76 -18.31 -9.57
CA GLY A 182 4.34 -18.45 -9.28
C GLY A 182 3.83 -17.37 -8.32
N LYS A 183 2.58 -17.51 -7.89
CA LYS A 183 1.99 -16.60 -6.89
C LYS A 183 2.79 -16.67 -5.60
N LYS A 184 3.22 -15.51 -5.09
CA LYS A 184 4.05 -15.39 -3.88
C LYS A 184 5.37 -16.18 -3.94
N ASN A 185 5.84 -16.51 -5.14
CA ASN A 185 7.09 -17.24 -5.35
C ASN A 185 7.88 -16.59 -6.49
N TYR A 186 8.82 -15.72 -6.12
CA TYR A 186 9.67 -15.00 -7.05
C TYR A 186 11.04 -14.72 -6.44
N ALA A 187 12.04 -14.57 -7.30
CA ALA A 187 13.37 -14.12 -6.95
C ALA A 187 13.72 -12.86 -7.75
N ALA A 188 14.27 -11.85 -7.09
CA ALA A 188 14.61 -10.57 -7.72
C ALA A 188 16.01 -10.11 -7.36
N ALA A 189 16.75 -9.61 -8.35
CA ALA A 189 18.00 -8.88 -8.12
C ALA A 189 17.66 -7.39 -7.94
N VAL A 190 17.64 -6.93 -6.70
CA VAL A 190 17.30 -5.54 -6.35
C VAL A 190 18.45 -4.60 -6.69
N PHE A 191 18.14 -3.43 -7.24
CA PHE A 191 19.13 -2.37 -7.38
C PHE A 191 19.51 -1.80 -6.01
N VAL A 192 20.75 -2.03 -5.58
CA VAL A 192 21.32 -1.39 -4.39
C VAL A 192 22.20 -0.24 -4.85
N ARG A 193 21.97 0.95 -4.30
CA ARG A 193 22.82 2.13 -4.54
C ARG A 193 24.18 1.84 -3.92
N LEU A 194 25.14 1.35 -4.71
CA LEU A 194 26.53 1.23 -4.29
C LEU A 194 27.05 2.64 -3.97
N LEU A 195 27.31 2.90 -2.70
CA LEU A 195 28.13 4.02 -2.27
C LEU A 195 29.54 3.77 -2.82
N ALA A 196 29.84 4.39 -3.96
CA ALA A 196 31.22 4.47 -4.42
C ALA A 196 31.95 5.41 -3.46
N ILE A 197 32.85 4.87 -2.64
CA ILE A 197 33.90 5.65 -2.00
C ILE A 197 34.78 6.17 -3.15
N ARG A 198 34.81 7.49 -3.34
CA ARG A 198 35.88 8.16 -4.07
C ARG A 198 36.85 8.72 -3.05
#